data_AF-F0QTC4-F1
#
_entry.id   AF-F0QTC4-F1
#
_cell.length_a   1.000
_cell.length_b   1.000
_cell.length_c   1.000
_cell.angle_alpha   90.00
_cell.angle_beta   90.00
_cell.angle_gamma   90.00
#
_symmetry.space_group_name_H-M   'P 1'
#
loop_
_entity.id
_entity.type
_entity.pdbx_description
1 polymer ?
#
loop_
_entity_poly.entity_id
_entity_poly.type
_entity_poly.pdbx_seq_one_letter_code
_entity_poly.pdbx_strand_id
1 'polypeptide(L)'
;MVSIDGRYLVLGFLDSVLTTLVLGETTRSTVKLVVIVTVINLVTAFMAEYIEERSSLNRIERSLLMRRGSLLRTSLHRKAIYDALIKGLIFGTVSLIGALITDLTMYLIKVLWIPVIPVIMLGVFGTLMSRYFRGNAILWLILYIVLGITMSFIGSVI
;
A
#
# COMPACT_ATOMS: atom_id res chain seq x y z
N MET A 1 9.34 -16.74 -12.26
CA MET A 1 9.33 -15.34 -12.72
C MET A 1 8.38 -14.60 -11.81
N VAL A 2 8.88 -13.65 -11.04
CA VAL A 2 8.05 -12.81 -10.18
C VAL A 2 7.24 -11.90 -11.10
N SER A 3 5.97 -12.21 -11.30
CA SER A 3 5.05 -11.29 -11.99
C SER A 3 4.70 -10.21 -10.98
N ILE A 4 5.34 -9.05 -11.10
CA ILE A 4 5.01 -7.88 -10.29
C ILE A 4 3.70 -7.35 -10.87
N ASP A 5 2.60 -7.66 -10.19
CA ASP A 5 1.29 -7.17 -10.57
C ASP A 5 1.23 -5.66 -10.25
N GLY A 6 0.93 -4.82 -11.23
CA GLY A 6 0.94 -3.35 -11.07
C GLY A 6 0.01 -2.85 -9.94
N ARG A 7 -0.93 -3.71 -9.53
CA ARG A 7 -1.76 -3.57 -8.33
C ARG A 7 -0.98 -3.26 -7.06
N TYR A 8 0.16 -3.92 -6.83
CA TYR A 8 0.96 -3.72 -5.62
C TYR A 8 1.60 -2.33 -5.58
N LEU A 9 2.02 -1.81 -6.74
CA LEU A 9 2.55 -0.45 -6.85
C LEU A 9 1.47 0.57 -6.50
N VAL A 10 0.28 0.40 -7.09
CA VAL A 10 -0.83 1.33 -6.88
C VAL A 10 -1.33 1.29 -5.44
N LEU A 11 -1.46 0.10 -4.84
CA LEU A 11 -1.87 -0.06 -3.45
C LEU A 11 -0.86 0.57 -2.47
N GLY A 12 0.44 0.29 -2.65
CA GLY A 12 1.47 0.82 -1.75
C GLY A 12 1.61 2.33 -1.83
N PHE A 13 1.39 2.90 -3.01
CA PHE A 13 1.33 4.34 -3.18
C PHE A 13 0.10 4.94 -2.47
N LEU A 14 -1.09 4.42 -2.73
CA LEU A 14 -2.33 4.96 -2.16
C LEU A 14 -2.35 4.87 -0.64
N ASP A 15 -1.92 3.75 -0.07
CA ASP A 15 -1.87 3.55 1.37
C ASP A 15 -0.88 4.50 2.05
N SER A 16 0.27 4.77 1.42
CA SER A 16 1.24 5.73 1.95
C SER A 16 0.74 7.17 1.88
N VAL A 17 0.07 7.57 0.79
CA VAL A 17 -0.52 8.91 0.69
C VAL A 17 -1.60 9.11 1.76
N LEU A 18 -2.47 8.12 1.99
CA LEU A 18 -3.54 8.21 3.00
C LEU A 18 -2.97 8.28 4.43
N THR A 19 -2.02 7.41 4.76
CA THR A 19 -1.39 7.38 6.09
C THR A 19 -0.58 8.66 6.36
N THR A 20 0.13 9.18 5.36
CA THR A 20 0.85 10.45 5.48
C THR A 20 -0.09 11.64 5.60
N LEU A 21 -1.23 11.66 4.91
CA LEU A 21 -2.22 12.74 5.06
C LEU A 21 -2.78 12.84 6.48
N VAL A 22 -2.99 11.71 7.15
CA VAL A 22 -3.49 11.69 8.53
C VAL A 22 -2.38 12.07 9.52
N LEU A 23 -1.22 11.42 9.42
CA LEU A 23 -0.14 11.58 10.40
C LEU A 23 0.70 12.85 10.18
N GLY A 24 0.62 13.44 8.98
CA GLY A 24 1.38 14.62 8.57
C GLY A 24 1.04 15.88 9.34
N GLU A 25 -0.24 16.11 9.62
CA GLU A 25 -0.67 17.26 10.43
C GLU A 25 -0.22 17.11 11.90
N THR A 26 -0.19 15.88 12.44
CA THR A 26 0.18 15.63 13.85
C THR A 26 1.70 15.59 14.08
N THR A 27 2.50 15.18 13.08
CA THR A 27 3.96 15.03 13.24
C THR A 27 4.73 16.18 12.62
N ARG A 28 5.53 16.87 13.45
CA ARG A 28 6.38 18.00 13.03
C ARG A 28 7.66 17.60 12.27
N SER A 29 7.95 16.30 12.13
CA SER A 29 9.19 15.78 11.53
C SER A 29 8.90 14.89 10.32
N THR A 30 9.11 15.43 9.13
CA THR A 30 8.99 14.76 7.83
C THR A 30 9.74 13.43 7.76
N VAL A 31 11.02 13.43 8.16
CA VAL A 31 11.87 12.24 8.05
C VAL A 31 11.33 11.10 8.92
N LYS A 32 10.92 11.42 10.15
CA LYS A 32 10.39 10.41 11.09
C LYS A 32 9.07 9.84 10.58
N LEU A 33 8.17 10.69 10.06
CA LEU A 33 6.90 10.25 9.50
C LEU A 33 7.12 9.31 8.32
N VAL A 34 7.90 9.72 7.33
CA VAL A 34 8.14 8.94 6.11
C VAL A 34 8.73 7.57 6.45
N VAL A 35 9.68 7.51 7.39
CA VAL A 35 10.26 6.24 7.85
C VAL A 35 9.20 5.37 8.53
N ILE A 36 8.40 5.92 9.44
CA ILE A 36 7.35 5.17 10.15
C ILE A 36 6.34 4.60 9.14
N VAL A 37 5.78 5.44 8.26
CA VAL A 37 4.80 5.03 7.24
C VAL A 37 5.38 3.94 6.34
N THR A 38 6.61 4.14 5.86
CA THR A 38 7.29 3.16 5.00
C THR A 38 7.47 1.82 5.70
N VAL A 39 7.91 1.83 6.97
CA VAL A 39 8.13 0.58 7.74
C VAL A 39 6.80 -0.14 8.00
N ILE A 40 5.75 0.58 8.39
CA ILE A 40 4.42 -0.02 8.62
C ILE A 40 3.91 -0.66 7.33
N ASN A 41 4.00 0.05 6.21
CA ASN A 41 3.52 -0.40 4.91
C ASN A 41 4.32 -1.60 4.38
N LEU A 42 5.65 -1.57 4.54
CA LEU A 42 6.53 -2.69 4.20
C LEU A 42 6.17 -3.95 5.00
N VAL A 43 6.02 -3.83 6.34
CA VAL A 43 5.70 -4.95 7.22
C VAL A 43 4.31 -5.51 6.92
N THR A 44 3.34 -4.62 6.66
CA THR A 44 1.96 -5.01 6.35
C THR A 44 1.89 -5.75 5.01
N ALA A 45 2.55 -5.25 3.97
CA ALA A 45 2.60 -5.90 2.67
C ALA A 45 3.34 -7.25 2.74
N PHE A 46 4.45 -7.31 3.48
CA PHE A 46 5.18 -8.56 3.70
C PHE A 46 4.30 -9.60 4.40
N MET A 47 3.58 -9.21 5.45
CA MET A 47 2.69 -10.14 6.15
C MET A 47 1.51 -10.60 5.31
N ALA A 48 0.90 -9.70 4.55
CA ALA A 48 -0.19 -10.05 3.63
C ALA A 48 0.26 -11.13 2.63
N GLU A 49 1.42 -10.92 2.00
CA GLU A 49 1.95 -11.86 1.01
C GLU A 49 2.39 -13.18 1.64
N TYR A 50 3.00 -13.13 2.83
CA TYR A 50 3.37 -14.33 3.58
C TYR A 50 2.15 -15.18 3.95
N ILE A 51 1.05 -14.55 4.37
CA ILE A 51 -0.20 -15.22 4.70
C ILE A 51 -0.86 -15.84 3.45
N GLU A 52 -0.90 -15.11 2.34
CA GLU A 52 -1.48 -15.58 1.08
C GLU A 52 -0.72 -16.81 0.55
N GLU A 53 0.61 -16.74 0.54
CA GLU A 53 1.46 -17.82 0.06
C GLU A 53 1.39 -19.05 0.98
N ARG A 54 1.29 -18.83 2.30
CA ARG A 54 1.05 -19.90 3.29
C ARG A 54 -0.33 -20.54 3.12
N SER A 55 -1.35 -19.75 2.80
CA SER A 55 -2.71 -20.23 2.51
C SER A 55 -2.73 -21.09 1.24
N SER A 56 -2.06 -20.63 0.18
CA SER A 56 -1.88 -21.34 -1.09
C SER A 56 -1.21 -22.71 -0.88
N LEU A 57 -0.09 -22.74 -0.13
CA LEU A 57 0.62 -23.98 0.23
C LEU A 57 -0.29 -24.96 0.99
N ASN A 58 -1.07 -24.47 1.95
CA ASN A 58 -1.99 -25.30 2.73
C ASN A 58 -3.15 -25.85 1.87
N ARG A 59 -3.61 -25.07 0.88
CA ARG A 59 -4.63 -25.50 -0.08
C ARG A 59 -4.11 -26.60 -1.01
N ILE A 60 -2.87 -26.46 -1.47
CA ILE A 60 -2.17 -27.45 -2.29
C ILE A 60 -1.93 -28.74 -1.49
N GLU A 61 -1.46 -28.64 -0.23
CA GLU A 61 -1.30 -29.79 0.68
C GLU A 61 -2.62 -30.56 0.86
N ARG A 62 -3.75 -29.85 1.03
CA ARG A 62 -5.08 -30.48 1.12
C ARG A 62 -5.50 -31.16 -0.18
N SER A 63 -5.23 -30.53 -1.33
CA SER A 63 -5.59 -31.11 -2.64
C SER A 63 -4.78 -32.36 -3.01
N LEU A 64 -3.57 -32.49 -2.46
CA LEU A 64 -2.67 -33.62 -2.69
C LEU A 64 -2.79 -34.73 -1.62
N LEU A 65 -3.75 -34.62 -0.68
CA LEU A 65 -3.92 -35.54 0.46
C LEU A 65 -2.62 -35.75 1.28
N MET A 66 -1.71 -34.77 1.26
CA MET A 66 -0.44 -34.83 1.96
C MET A 66 -0.60 -34.48 3.46
N ARG A 67 0.29 -35.00 4.30
CA ARG A 67 0.30 -34.71 5.74
C ARG A 67 0.63 -33.22 5.95
N ARG A 68 -0.19 -32.51 6.72
CA ARG A 68 0.00 -31.07 7.03
C ARG A 68 1.46 -30.77 7.40
N GLY A 69 2.08 -29.81 6.71
CA GLY A 69 3.43 -29.34 6.99
C GLY A 69 4.57 -30.10 6.32
N SER A 70 4.27 -31.03 5.42
CA SER A 70 5.31 -31.67 4.59
C SER A 70 5.87 -30.74 3.51
N LEU A 71 5.08 -29.80 2.97
CA LEU A 71 5.54 -28.78 2.01
C LEU A 71 6.12 -27.54 2.68
N LEU A 72 5.77 -27.28 3.95
CA LEU A 72 6.44 -26.24 4.77
C LEU A 72 7.94 -26.50 5.00
N ARG A 73 8.39 -27.74 4.77
CA ARG A 73 9.77 -28.18 4.97
C ARG A 73 10.62 -28.21 3.69
N THR A 74 10.04 -27.90 2.53
CA THR A 74 10.73 -27.97 1.24
C THR A 74 11.21 -26.60 0.75
N SER A 75 12.09 -26.62 -0.25
CA SER A 75 12.65 -25.43 -0.92
C SER A 75 11.60 -24.46 -1.49
N LEU A 76 10.35 -24.91 -1.66
CA LEU A 76 9.21 -24.05 -2.02
C LEU A 76 8.93 -22.98 -0.97
N HIS A 77 9.02 -23.30 0.33
CA HIS A 77 8.77 -22.32 1.40
C HIS A 77 9.81 -21.20 1.39
N ARG A 78 11.08 -21.52 1.09
CA ARG A 78 12.17 -20.54 1.01
C ARG A 78 11.99 -19.61 -0.19
N LYS A 79 11.53 -20.14 -1.32
CA LYS A 79 11.24 -19.35 -2.52
C LYS A 79 10.03 -18.43 -2.33
N ALA A 80 8.99 -18.93 -1.66
CA ALA A 80 7.83 -18.16 -1.23
C ALA A 80 8.22 -16.97 -0.32
N ILE A 81 9.07 -17.18 0.68
CA ILE A 81 9.57 -16.10 1.54
C ILE A 81 10.38 -15.07 0.72
N TYR A 82 11.23 -15.51 -0.20
CA TYR A 82 11.99 -14.61 -1.07
C TYR A 82 11.08 -13.77 -1.98
N ASP A 83 10.06 -14.38 -2.58
CA ASP A 83 9.10 -13.65 -3.42
C ASP A 83 8.28 -12.65 -2.60
N ALA A 84 7.85 -13.03 -1.39
CA ALA A 84 7.18 -12.12 -0.45
C ALA A 84 8.07 -10.97 -0.01
N LEU A 85 9.36 -11.22 0.23
CA LEU A 85 10.34 -10.19 0.57
C LEU A 85 10.55 -9.19 -0.58
N ILE A 86 10.66 -9.69 -1.83
CA ILE A 86 10.83 -8.84 -3.02
C ILE A 86 9.59 -7.98 -3.24
N LYS A 87 8.38 -8.58 -3.17
CA LYS A 87 7.11 -7.84 -3.31
C LYS A 87 6.95 -6.80 -2.19
N GLY A 88 7.27 -7.17 -0.95
CA GLY A 88 7.28 -6.26 0.19
C GLY A 88 8.24 -5.09 -0.01
N LEU A 89 9.47 -5.34 -0.48
CA LEU A 89 10.45 -4.28 -0.79
C LEU A 89 9.96 -3.31 -1.86
N ILE A 90 9.36 -3.83 -2.94
CA ILE A 90 8.77 -2.98 -3.99
C ILE A 90 7.63 -2.13 -3.44
N PHE A 91 6.77 -2.72 -2.61
CA PHE A 91 5.70 -1.98 -1.94
C PHE A 91 6.26 -0.88 -1.03
N GLY A 92 7.31 -1.20 -0.27
CA GLY A 92 8.00 -0.26 0.61
C GLY A 92 8.65 0.89 -0.13
N THR A 93 9.36 0.65 -1.24
CA THR A 93 9.99 1.73 -2.02
C THR A 93 8.95 2.67 -2.63
N VAL A 94 7.85 2.13 -3.13
CA VAL A 94 6.75 2.92 -3.71
C VAL A 94 6.01 3.69 -2.62
N SER A 95 5.78 3.05 -1.47
CA SER A 95 5.22 3.70 -0.28
C SER A 95 6.08 4.88 0.16
N LEU A 96 7.41 4.70 0.21
CA LEU A 96 8.36 5.74 0.57
C LEU A 96 8.25 6.94 -0.38
N ILE A 97 8.22 6.69 -1.69
CA ILE A 97 8.04 7.73 -2.71
C ILE A 97 6.70 8.46 -2.50
N GLY A 98 5.60 7.73 -2.30
CA GLY A 98 4.28 8.33 -2.07
C GLY A 98 4.23 9.18 -0.80
N ALA A 99 4.84 8.71 0.30
CA ALA A 99 4.90 9.45 1.55
C ALA A 99 5.75 10.73 1.42
N LEU A 100 6.92 10.65 0.77
CA LEU A 100 7.77 11.81 0.53
C LEU A 100 7.06 12.87 -0.31
N ILE A 101 6.45 12.47 -1.43
CA ILE A 101 5.75 13.42 -2.31
C ILE A 101 4.59 14.06 -1.57
N THR A 102 3.84 13.27 -0.80
CA THR A 102 2.70 13.78 -0.02
C THR A 102 3.16 14.81 0.99
N ASP A 103 4.13 14.48 1.85
CA ASP A 103 4.61 15.38 2.90
C ASP A 103 5.17 16.70 2.33
N LEU A 104 5.97 16.62 1.26
CA LEU A 104 6.54 17.79 0.59
C LEU A 104 5.46 18.70 -0.05
N THR A 105 4.39 18.11 -0.57
CA THR A 105 3.34 18.85 -1.29
C THR A 105 2.20 19.31 -0.40
N MET A 106 2.03 18.67 0.77
CA MET A 106 0.95 18.93 1.73
C MET A 106 0.95 20.35 2.26
N TYR A 107 2.13 20.96 2.42
CA TYR A 107 2.27 22.33 2.93
C TYR A 107 2.40 23.40 1.84
N LEU A 108 2.51 23.02 0.57
CA LEU A 108 2.81 23.94 -0.53
C LEU A 108 1.57 24.71 -1.02
N ILE A 109 0.46 24.00 -1.26
CA ILE A 109 -0.78 24.57 -1.79
C ILE A 109 -1.97 23.99 -1.00
N LYS A 110 -2.42 24.73 0.02
CA LYS A 110 -3.62 24.43 0.80
C LYS A 110 -4.77 25.34 0.35
N VAL A 111 -5.87 24.76 -0.12
CA VAL A 111 -7.13 25.48 -0.37
C VAL A 111 -8.12 25.06 0.70
N LEU A 112 -8.57 26.02 1.51
CA LEU A 112 -9.60 25.78 2.54
C LEU A 112 -9.30 24.53 3.40
N TRP A 113 -8.05 24.39 3.84
CA TRP A 113 -7.53 23.30 4.70
C TRP A 113 -7.25 21.97 3.98
N ILE A 114 -7.55 21.85 2.68
CA ILE A 114 -7.33 20.64 1.90
C ILE A 114 -6.03 20.78 1.08
N PRO A 115 -5.08 19.85 1.21
CA PRO A 115 -3.90 19.82 0.36
C PRO A 115 -4.28 19.31 -1.03
N VAL A 116 -4.29 20.20 -2.02
CA VAL A 116 -4.86 19.94 -3.35
C VAL A 116 -4.04 18.91 -4.13
N ILE A 117 -2.71 18.98 -4.04
CA ILE A 117 -1.80 18.12 -4.82
C ILE A 117 -1.93 16.64 -4.40
N PRO A 118 -1.85 16.27 -3.10
CA PRO A 118 -2.09 14.89 -2.67
C PRO A 118 -3.45 14.34 -3.08
N VAL A 119 -4.52 15.14 -2.99
CA VAL A 119 -5.88 14.70 -3.33
C VAL A 119 -6.01 14.44 -4.84
N ILE A 120 -5.42 15.30 -5.68
CA ILE A 120 -5.37 15.06 -7.13
C ILE A 120 -4.57 13.79 -7.43
N MET A 121 -3.43 13.59 -6.76
CA MET A 121 -2.63 12.37 -6.91
C MET A 121 -3.43 11.11 -6.53
N LEU A 122 -4.17 11.13 -5.42
CA LEU A 122 -5.08 10.04 -5.05
C LEU A 122 -6.13 9.77 -6.13
N GLY A 123 -6.71 10.82 -6.71
CA GLY A 123 -7.66 10.69 -7.82
C GLY A 123 -7.02 10.02 -9.05
N VAL A 124 -5.83 10.47 -9.46
CA VAL A 124 -5.10 9.90 -10.61
C VAL A 124 -4.73 8.44 -10.34
N PHE A 125 -4.14 8.12 -9.20
CA PHE A 125 -3.78 6.73 -8.87
C PHE A 125 -5.02 5.85 -8.62
N GLY A 126 -6.12 6.42 -8.14
CA GLY A 126 -7.42 5.75 -8.05
C GLY A 126 -7.98 5.35 -9.41
N THR A 127 -7.81 6.19 -10.45
CA THR A 127 -8.21 5.80 -11.82
C THR A 127 -7.33 4.68 -12.38
N LEU A 128 -6.03 4.68 -12.07
CA LEU A 128 -5.12 3.60 -12.46
C LEU A 128 -5.52 2.28 -11.80
N MET A 129 -5.95 2.30 -10.54
CA MET A 129 -6.46 1.14 -9.82
C MET A 129 -7.65 0.48 -10.56
N SER A 130 -8.52 1.29 -11.15
CA SER A 130 -9.67 0.79 -11.91
C SER A 130 -9.28 -0.02 -13.14
N ARG A 131 -8.17 0.33 -13.81
CA ARG A 131 -7.67 -0.46 -14.95
C ARG A 131 -7.20 -1.83 -14.50
N TYR A 132 -6.57 -1.93 -13.32
CA TYR A 132 -6.10 -3.20 -12.81
C TYR A 132 -7.22 -4.06 -12.23
N PHE A 133 -8.21 -3.48 -11.55
CA PHE A 133 -9.29 -4.22 -10.89
C PHE A 133 -10.55 -4.44 -11.75
N ARG A 134 -10.52 -4.07 -13.04
CA ARG A 134 -11.69 -4.16 -13.97
C ARG A 134 -12.94 -3.49 -13.40
N GLY A 135 -12.76 -2.37 -12.68
CA GLY A 135 -13.84 -1.59 -12.07
C GLY A 135 -14.26 -0.39 -12.91
N ASN A 136 -15.26 0.36 -12.43
CA ASN A 136 -15.65 1.65 -13.02
C ASN A 136 -14.71 2.77 -12.53
N ALA A 137 -13.95 3.36 -13.46
CA ALA A 137 -12.87 4.30 -13.15
C ALA A 137 -13.35 5.58 -12.48
N ILE A 138 -14.55 6.03 -12.84
CA ILE A 138 -15.16 7.24 -12.28
C ILE A 138 -15.55 7.01 -10.82
N LEU A 139 -16.08 5.82 -10.50
CA LEU A 139 -16.47 5.47 -9.13
C LEU A 139 -15.23 5.42 -8.23
N TRP A 140 -14.15 4.77 -8.68
CA TRP A 140 -12.89 4.73 -7.94
C TRP A 140 -12.25 6.11 -7.77
N LEU A 141 -12.28 6.96 -8.80
CA LEU A 141 -11.81 8.34 -8.69
C LEU A 141 -12.57 9.12 -7.62
N ILE A 142 -13.90 9.09 -7.67
CA ILE A 142 -14.74 9.82 -6.71
C ILE A 142 -14.49 9.31 -5.29
N LEU A 143 -14.42 8.00 -5.12
CA LEU A 143 -14.20 7.37 -3.82
C LEU A 143 -12.84 7.77 -3.21
N TYR A 144 -11.77 7.79 -4.01
CA TYR A 144 -10.43 8.19 -3.55
C TYR A 144 -10.33 9.69 -3.26
N ILE A 145 -11.02 10.54 -4.02
CA ILE A 145 -11.09 11.98 -3.72
C ILE A 145 -11.82 12.19 -2.38
N VAL A 146 -12.98 11.55 -2.19
CA VAL A 146 -13.73 11.63 -0.93
C VAL A 146 -12.90 11.13 0.24
N LEU A 147 -12.21 9.99 0.09
CA LEU A 147 -11.28 9.46 1.10
C LEU A 147 -10.18 10.48 1.44
N GLY A 148 -9.51 11.06 0.45
CA GLY A 148 -8.47 12.06 0.66
C GLY A 148 -8.98 13.28 1.45
N ILE A 149 -10.18 13.77 1.13
CA ILE A 149 -10.81 14.88 1.86
C ILE A 149 -11.11 14.48 3.31
N THR A 150 -11.72 13.31 3.53
CA THR A 150 -12.04 12.84 4.89
C THR A 150 -10.80 12.62 5.75
N MET A 151 -9.73 12.04 5.19
CA MET A 151 -8.48 11.80 5.91
C MET A 151 -7.76 13.09 6.24
N SER A 152 -7.77 14.07 5.33
CA SER A 152 -7.23 15.40 5.60
C SER A 152 -7.99 16.11 6.72
N PHE A 153 -9.32 15.94 6.79
CA PHE A 153 -10.13 16.48 7.87
C PHE A 153 -9.83 15.79 9.21
N ILE A 154 -9.64 14.48 9.20
CA ILE A 154 -9.25 13.73 10.41
C ILE A 154 -7.88 14.21 10.90
N GLY A 155 -6.90 14.36 10.00
CA GLY A 155 -5.57 14.86 10.33
C GLY A 155 -5.60 16.28 10.94
N SER A 156 -6.48 17.17 10.46
CA SER A 156 -6.57 18.53 11.02
C SER A 156 -7.27 18.61 12.38
N VAL A 157 -8.07 17.61 12.73
CA VAL A 157 -8.80 17.55 14.00
C VAL A 157 -7.96 16.94 15.13
N ILE A 158 -7.00 16.06 14.80
CA ILE A 158 -6.13 15.34 15.75
C ILE A 158 -4.88 16.15 16.08
#